data_AF-A0A0N5CQ17-F1
#
_entry.id   AF-A0A0N5CQ17-F1
#
_cell.length_a   1.000
_cell.length_b   1.000
_cell.length_c   1.000
_cell.angle_alpha   90.00
_cell.angle_beta   90.00
_cell.angle_gamma   90.00
#
_symmetry.space_group_name_H-M   'P 1'
#
loop_
_entity.id
_entity.type
_entity.pdbx_description
1 polymer ?
#
loop_
_entity_poly.entity_id
_entity_poly.type
_entity_poly.pdbx_seq_one_letter_code
_entity_poly.pdbx_strand_id
1 'polypeptide(L)'
;MADKQEPYRIEQLAINIFCIHEKDYCNHNPLMYLIIGTKKALLLDTGCGTGNLYKYLEDYFGFVKQKKSLVVVNTHNHPEQISNNWQFSPVGFGGLANNVEALCASNRNSYYTNLHDNQYDWQVKPYKVTKWLSDEEVIKLGDQDSDQIEVLHTPGHTPDSLTLWYASAGRFFVGGLLHRYSDVLLTFVLRYSSVVSDVDSPCLPNVREFQRFLISILAGTLSDDAVCYHNRGNGNSIFGFNFLSKLKI
;
A
#
# COMPACT_ATOMS: atom_id res chain seq x y z
N MET A 1 -11.78 -36.16 9.44
CA MET A 1 -11.69 -35.27 8.26
C MET A 1 -10.91 -34.06 8.72
N ALA A 2 -9.75 -33.77 8.12
CA ALA A 2 -9.01 -32.55 8.47
C ALA A 2 -9.88 -31.35 8.07
N ASP A 3 -10.13 -30.46 9.02
CA ASP A 3 -10.82 -29.20 8.81
C ASP A 3 -10.11 -28.45 7.67
N LYS A 4 -10.73 -28.39 6.48
CA LYS A 4 -10.19 -27.66 5.34
C LYS A 4 -10.37 -26.17 5.65
N GLN A 5 -9.52 -25.64 6.51
CA GLN A 5 -9.52 -24.22 6.80
C GLN A 5 -9.15 -23.45 5.54
N GLU A 6 -9.98 -22.47 5.20
CA GLU A 6 -9.80 -21.58 4.05
C GLU A 6 -8.44 -20.86 4.14
N PRO A 7 -7.70 -20.73 3.02
CA PRO A 7 -6.36 -20.13 3.01
C PRO A 7 -6.37 -18.61 3.27
N TYR A 8 -7.53 -17.97 3.12
CA TYR A 8 -7.70 -16.53 3.27
C TYR A 8 -8.94 -16.20 4.12
N ARG A 9 -8.88 -15.06 4.82
CA ARG A 9 -10.01 -14.45 5.54
C ARG A 9 -10.12 -12.98 5.18
N ILE A 10 -11.33 -12.50 4.93
CA ILE A 10 -11.60 -11.08 4.67
C ILE A 10 -12.11 -10.39 5.94
N GLU A 11 -11.57 -9.21 6.19
CA GLU A 11 -12.04 -8.25 7.18
C GLU A 11 -12.40 -6.95 6.48
N GLN A 12 -13.64 -6.47 6.65
CA GLN A 12 -14.06 -5.20 6.08
C GLN A 12 -13.64 -4.04 7.00
N LEU A 13 -12.82 -3.13 6.48
CA LEU A 13 -12.32 -1.96 7.22
C LEU A 13 -13.16 -0.71 6.98
N ALA A 14 -13.78 -0.61 5.80
CA ALA A 14 -14.71 0.45 5.41
C ALA A 14 -15.66 -0.06 4.32
N ILE A 15 -16.60 0.77 3.87
CA ILE A 15 -17.61 0.39 2.87
C ILE A 15 -17.00 -0.26 1.62
N ASN A 16 -15.83 0.22 1.18
CA ASN A 16 -15.15 -0.26 -0.02
C ASN A 16 -13.70 -0.67 0.21
N ILE A 17 -13.28 -0.91 1.46
CA ILE A 17 -11.91 -1.29 1.82
C ILE A 17 -11.94 -2.56 2.64
N PHE A 18 -11.16 -3.53 2.21
CA PHE A 18 -11.08 -4.85 2.83
C PHE A 18 -9.62 -5.22 3.08
N CYS A 19 -9.32 -5.75 4.26
CA CYS A 19 -8.06 -6.41 4.55
C CYS A 19 -8.23 -7.90 4.27
N ILE A 20 -7.31 -8.48 3.52
CA ILE A 20 -7.26 -9.91 3.23
C ILE A 20 -6.13 -10.49 4.07
N HIS A 21 -6.49 -11.31 5.03
CA HIS A 21 -5.55 -12.04 5.88
C HIS A 21 -5.25 -13.37 5.23
N GLU A 22 -3.97 -13.66 5.04
CA GLU A 22 -3.50 -14.97 4.60
C GLU A 22 -3.13 -15.83 5.81
N LYS A 23 -3.55 -17.09 5.77
CA LYS A 23 -3.06 -18.08 6.72
C LYS A 23 -1.68 -18.56 6.28
N ASP A 24 -0.68 -17.72 6.49
CA ASP A 24 0.69 -18.09 6.15
C ASP A 24 1.26 -19.14 7.12
N TYR A 25 2.22 -19.92 6.63
CA TYR A 25 2.90 -20.94 7.45
C TYR A 25 4.30 -20.49 7.89
N CYS A 26 4.72 -19.30 7.45
CA CYS A 26 6.05 -18.75 7.67
C CYS A 26 6.06 -17.58 8.67
N ASN A 27 4.89 -17.22 9.25
CA ASN A 27 4.72 -16.15 10.24
C ASN A 27 5.15 -14.74 9.77
N HIS A 28 5.13 -14.47 8.46
CA HIS A 28 5.41 -13.13 7.92
C HIS A 28 4.20 -12.19 8.08
N ASN A 29 3.00 -12.76 8.14
CA ASN A 29 1.71 -12.09 8.28
C ASN A 29 1.53 -10.92 7.30
N PRO A 30 1.68 -11.13 5.98
CA PRO A 30 1.53 -10.05 5.01
C PRO A 30 0.11 -9.49 5.03
N LEU A 31 -0.01 -8.18 4.89
CA LEU A 31 -1.28 -7.49 4.82
C LEU A 31 -1.59 -7.15 3.37
N MET A 32 -2.57 -7.85 2.82
CA MET A 32 -3.13 -7.51 1.52
C MET A 32 -4.37 -6.65 1.72
N TYR A 33 -4.59 -5.72 0.79
CA TYR A 33 -5.78 -4.87 0.83
C TYR A 33 -6.50 -4.87 -0.50
N LEU A 34 -7.81 -4.76 -0.45
CA LEU A 34 -8.65 -4.61 -1.62
C LEU A 34 -9.49 -3.35 -1.47
N ILE A 35 -9.38 -2.46 -2.44
CA ILE A 35 -10.13 -1.20 -2.52
C ILE A 35 -11.03 -1.26 -3.74
N ILE A 36 -12.33 -1.16 -3.55
CA ILE A 36 -13.32 -1.26 -4.64
C ILE A 36 -13.77 0.15 -5.03
N GLY A 37 -13.31 0.63 -6.19
CA GLY A 37 -13.83 1.88 -6.79
C GLY A 37 -15.05 1.62 -7.67
N THR A 38 -15.56 2.67 -8.31
CA THR A 38 -16.76 2.57 -9.15
C THR A 38 -16.54 1.73 -10.42
N LYS A 39 -15.37 1.80 -11.05
CA LYS A 39 -15.06 1.06 -12.30
C LYS A 39 -14.04 -0.06 -12.12
N LYS A 40 -13.09 0.10 -11.20
CA LYS A 40 -11.99 -0.85 -10.98
C LYS A 40 -11.88 -1.19 -9.50
N ALA A 41 -11.24 -2.31 -9.21
CA ALA A 41 -10.72 -2.61 -7.88
C ALA A 41 -9.19 -2.51 -7.90
N LEU A 42 -8.61 -2.13 -6.77
CA LEU A 42 -7.18 -2.21 -6.52
C LEU A 42 -6.90 -3.30 -5.49
N LEU A 43 -6.06 -4.27 -5.85
CA LEU A 43 -5.48 -5.23 -4.93
C LEU A 43 -4.05 -4.77 -4.59
N LEU A 44 -3.79 -4.49 -3.32
CA LEU A 44 -2.49 -4.16 -2.79
C LEU A 44 -1.86 -5.43 -2.21
N ASP A 45 -0.70 -5.78 -2.75
CA ASP A 45 0.06 -7.01 -2.46
C ASP A 45 -0.74 -8.30 -2.72
N THR A 46 -0.03 -9.43 -2.74
CA THR A 46 -0.57 -10.73 -3.15
C THR A 46 -0.20 -11.87 -2.19
N GLY A 47 0.52 -11.57 -1.11
CA GLY A 47 0.79 -12.53 -0.04
C GLY A 47 1.87 -13.55 -0.38
N CYS A 48 2.01 -14.53 0.52
CA CYS A 48 3.00 -15.61 0.57
C CYS A 48 2.70 -16.80 -0.36
N GLY A 49 1.53 -16.86 -1.01
CA GLY A 49 1.26 -17.90 -2.01
C GLY A 49 0.49 -19.13 -1.52
N THR A 50 -0.21 -19.05 -0.38
CA THR A 50 -0.87 -20.19 0.28
C THR A 50 -2.01 -20.82 -0.53
N GLY A 51 -2.63 -20.06 -1.45
CA GLY A 51 -3.73 -20.55 -2.27
C GLY A 51 -4.02 -19.72 -3.51
N ASN A 52 -5.09 -20.06 -4.23
CA ASN A 52 -5.53 -19.31 -5.40
C ASN A 52 -6.27 -18.03 -4.96
N LEU A 53 -5.51 -16.94 -4.76
CA LEU A 53 -6.03 -15.65 -4.31
C LEU A 53 -7.00 -15.05 -5.32
N TYR A 54 -6.68 -15.09 -6.63
CA TYR A 54 -7.58 -14.55 -7.64
C TYR A 54 -8.95 -15.23 -7.58
N LYS A 55 -8.99 -16.57 -7.56
CA LYS A 55 -10.24 -17.31 -7.50
C LYS A 55 -11.00 -17.00 -6.21
N TYR A 56 -10.31 -16.94 -5.07
CA TYR A 56 -10.94 -16.60 -3.80
C TYR A 56 -11.60 -15.23 -3.84
N LEU A 57 -10.90 -14.22 -4.35
CA LEU A 57 -11.44 -12.86 -4.48
C LEU A 57 -12.59 -12.78 -5.50
N GLU A 58 -12.50 -13.49 -6.61
CA GLU A 58 -13.58 -13.56 -7.60
C GLU A 58 -14.82 -14.29 -7.07
N ASP A 59 -14.65 -15.40 -6.33
CA ASP A 59 -15.78 -16.12 -5.74
C ASP A 59 -16.48 -15.27 -4.67
N TYR A 60 -15.71 -14.49 -3.89
CA TYR A 60 -16.24 -13.65 -2.80
C TYR A 60 -16.90 -12.36 -3.31
N PHE A 61 -16.25 -11.64 -4.22
CA PHE A 61 -16.72 -10.33 -4.69
C PHE A 61 -17.35 -10.34 -6.08
N GLY A 62 -16.99 -11.28 -6.96
CA GLY A 62 -17.58 -11.38 -8.30
C GLY A 62 -17.19 -10.25 -9.26
N PHE A 63 -15.92 -9.83 -9.30
CA PHE A 63 -15.46 -8.72 -10.15
C PHE A 63 -15.73 -8.96 -11.63
N VAL A 64 -15.55 -10.19 -12.12
CA VAL A 64 -15.88 -10.57 -13.52
C VAL A 64 -17.36 -10.29 -13.79
N LYS A 65 -18.23 -10.74 -12.89
CA LYS A 65 -19.69 -10.56 -13.02
C LYS A 65 -20.08 -9.07 -12.96
N GLN A 66 -19.36 -8.29 -12.17
CA GLN A 66 -19.55 -6.84 -12.03
C GLN A 66 -18.87 -6.01 -13.13
N LYS A 67 -18.18 -6.65 -14.09
CA LYS A 67 -17.40 -5.98 -15.15
C LYS A 67 -16.39 -4.96 -14.60
N LYS A 68 -15.84 -5.20 -13.42
CA LYS A 68 -14.78 -4.38 -12.83
C LYS A 68 -13.43 -4.96 -13.22
N SER A 69 -12.53 -4.13 -13.77
CA SER A 69 -11.14 -4.54 -13.93
C SER A 69 -10.39 -4.46 -12.61
N LEU A 70 -9.34 -5.26 -12.48
CA LEU A 70 -8.46 -5.31 -11.32
C LEU A 70 -7.13 -4.64 -11.66
N VAL A 71 -6.69 -3.73 -10.81
CA VAL A 71 -5.31 -3.21 -10.81
C VAL A 71 -4.63 -3.84 -9.60
N VAL A 72 -3.52 -4.54 -9.81
CA VAL A 72 -2.70 -5.08 -8.72
C VAL A 72 -1.51 -4.14 -8.54
N VAL A 73 -1.19 -3.80 -7.30
CA VAL A 73 -0.04 -2.97 -6.94
C VAL A 73 0.75 -3.71 -5.88
N ASN A 74 2.04 -3.88 -6.09
CA ASN A 74 2.93 -4.36 -5.03
C ASN A 74 3.58 -3.18 -4.31
N THR A 75 3.63 -3.27 -2.99
CA THR A 75 4.30 -2.27 -2.16
C THR A 75 5.81 -2.36 -2.28
N HIS A 76 6.37 -3.57 -2.39
CA HIS A 76 7.80 -3.81 -2.60
C HIS A 76 8.07 -5.25 -3.05
N ASN A 77 9.29 -5.52 -3.52
CA ASN A 77 9.69 -6.81 -4.07
C ASN A 77 10.00 -7.91 -3.03
N HIS A 78 9.50 -7.82 -1.81
CA HIS A 78 9.66 -8.93 -0.89
C HIS A 78 8.68 -10.04 -1.23
N PRO A 79 9.13 -11.30 -1.23
CA PRO A 79 8.27 -12.37 -1.69
C PRO A 79 6.99 -12.64 -0.88
N GLU A 80 6.94 -12.33 0.43
CA GLU A 80 5.71 -12.35 1.22
C GLU A 80 4.63 -11.41 0.68
N GLN A 81 5.00 -10.47 -0.20
CA GLN A 81 4.08 -9.55 -0.85
C GLN A 81 3.75 -9.95 -2.29
N ILE A 82 4.61 -10.73 -2.96
CA ILE A 82 4.54 -10.94 -4.42
C ILE A 82 4.34 -12.40 -4.84
N SER A 83 4.25 -13.35 -3.91
CA SER A 83 4.29 -14.78 -4.27
C SER A 83 3.09 -15.25 -5.11
N ASN A 84 1.95 -14.55 -5.08
CA ASN A 84 0.81 -14.84 -5.97
C ASN A 84 0.76 -13.97 -7.24
N ASN A 85 1.73 -13.10 -7.50
CA ASN A 85 1.74 -12.23 -8.69
C ASN A 85 1.55 -12.98 -10.01
N TRP A 86 2.04 -14.22 -10.10
CA TRP A 86 1.87 -15.08 -11.28
C TRP A 86 0.40 -15.35 -11.64
N GLN A 87 -0.53 -15.30 -10.67
CA GLN A 87 -1.97 -15.44 -10.91
C GLN A 87 -2.56 -14.22 -11.62
N PHE A 88 -1.93 -13.05 -11.46
CA PHE A 88 -2.38 -11.75 -11.97
C PHE A 88 -1.54 -11.27 -13.17
N SER A 89 -0.51 -12.03 -13.56
CA SER A 89 0.41 -11.70 -14.64
C SER A 89 -0.04 -12.31 -15.98
N PRO A 90 0.23 -11.64 -17.12
CA PRO A 90 -0.02 -12.21 -18.45
C PRO A 90 0.96 -13.31 -18.84
N VAL A 91 2.07 -13.46 -18.10
CA VAL A 91 3.08 -14.51 -18.32
C VAL A 91 2.81 -15.65 -17.34
N GLY A 92 2.46 -16.83 -17.85
CA GLY A 92 2.24 -18.06 -17.08
C GLY A 92 1.15 -18.97 -17.65
N PHE A 93 1.33 -20.29 -17.58
CA PHE A 93 0.28 -21.26 -17.93
C PHE A 93 -0.84 -21.14 -16.88
N GLY A 94 -1.95 -20.49 -17.25
CA GLY A 94 -3.06 -20.18 -16.33
C GLY A 94 -3.14 -18.73 -15.83
N GLY A 95 -2.47 -17.77 -16.48
CA GLY A 95 -2.60 -16.35 -16.13
C GLY A 95 -4.06 -15.87 -16.26
N LEU A 96 -4.67 -15.46 -15.15
CA LEU A 96 -6.08 -15.05 -15.05
C LEU A 96 -6.28 -13.58 -15.50
N ALA A 97 -5.39 -13.11 -16.39
CA ALA A 97 -5.15 -11.70 -16.70
C ALA A 97 -6.26 -11.01 -17.51
N ASN A 98 -7.30 -11.73 -17.95
CA ASN A 98 -8.34 -11.13 -18.79
C ASN A 98 -9.09 -9.98 -18.10
N ASN A 99 -9.15 -9.98 -16.76
CA ASN A 99 -9.71 -8.87 -15.98
C ASN A 99 -8.66 -8.07 -15.21
N VAL A 100 -7.38 -8.43 -15.32
CA VAL A 100 -6.30 -7.69 -14.67
C VAL A 100 -5.77 -6.66 -15.67
N GLU A 101 -6.05 -5.39 -15.41
CA GLU A 101 -5.65 -4.29 -16.27
C GLU A 101 -4.13 -4.02 -16.16
N ALA A 102 -3.61 -4.06 -14.93
CA ALA A 102 -2.20 -3.86 -14.68
C ALA A 102 -1.75 -4.59 -13.40
N LEU A 103 -0.57 -5.19 -13.46
CA LEU A 103 0.23 -5.58 -12.30
C LEU A 103 1.35 -4.56 -12.18
N CYS A 104 1.32 -3.79 -11.11
CA CYS A 104 2.11 -2.58 -10.92
C CYS A 104 3.17 -2.77 -9.84
N ALA A 105 4.33 -2.15 -10.04
CA ALA A 105 5.40 -2.05 -9.06
C ALA A 105 6.16 -0.73 -9.21
N SER A 106 6.96 -0.35 -8.22
CA SER A 106 7.79 0.87 -8.31
C SER A 106 8.85 0.76 -9.39
N ASN A 107 9.08 1.87 -10.12
CA ASN A 107 10.17 1.98 -11.08
C ASN A 107 11.58 2.10 -10.45
N ARG A 108 11.70 2.15 -9.11
CA ARG A 108 12.97 2.41 -8.40
C ARG A 108 13.83 1.17 -8.14
N ASN A 109 13.42 -0.03 -8.58
CA ASN A 109 14.23 -1.23 -8.52
C ASN A 109 14.37 -1.89 -9.89
N SER A 110 15.54 -1.72 -10.52
CA SER A 110 15.87 -2.30 -11.83
C SER A 110 15.95 -3.84 -11.83
N TYR A 111 16.00 -4.45 -10.64
CA TYR A 111 16.13 -5.89 -10.44
C TYR A 111 14.87 -6.52 -9.83
N TYR A 112 13.73 -5.82 -9.84
CA TYR A 112 12.48 -6.28 -9.20
C TYR A 112 12.09 -7.70 -9.62
N THR A 113 12.15 -8.04 -10.91
CA THR A 113 11.77 -9.37 -11.39
C THR A 113 12.93 -10.38 -11.39
N ASN A 114 14.10 -10.01 -10.88
CA ASN A 114 15.22 -10.94 -10.74
C ASN A 114 14.99 -11.78 -9.48
N LEU A 115 14.35 -12.93 -9.65
CA LEU A 115 14.01 -13.88 -8.58
C LEU A 115 15.24 -14.63 -8.02
N HIS A 116 16.42 -14.02 -8.07
CA HIS A 116 17.67 -14.59 -7.57
C HIS A 116 17.80 -14.32 -6.09
N ASP A 117 17.23 -15.20 -5.26
CA ASP A 117 17.78 -15.36 -3.94
C ASP A 117 17.70 -16.81 -3.49
N ASN A 118 18.86 -17.39 -3.24
CA ASN A 118 18.98 -18.72 -2.65
C ASN A 118 18.77 -18.66 -1.12
N GLN A 119 18.46 -17.48 -0.56
CA GLN A 119 18.27 -17.25 0.89
C GLN A 119 16.80 -17.22 1.33
N TYR A 120 15.83 -17.08 0.42
CA TYR A 120 14.41 -17.16 0.77
C TYR A 120 13.87 -18.55 0.44
N ASP A 121 13.28 -19.23 1.43
CA ASP A 121 12.82 -20.62 1.34
C ASP A 121 11.64 -20.86 0.37
N TRP A 122 10.99 -19.80 -0.16
CA TRP A 122 10.00 -19.92 -1.24
C TRP A 122 10.63 -19.63 -2.60
N GLN A 123 10.19 -20.35 -3.63
CA GLN A 123 10.46 -19.95 -5.01
C GLN A 123 9.22 -19.22 -5.53
N VAL A 124 9.32 -17.90 -5.66
CA VAL A 124 8.27 -17.10 -6.32
C VAL A 124 8.14 -17.58 -7.75
N LYS A 125 6.93 -17.88 -8.20
CA LYS A 125 6.71 -18.29 -9.60
C LYS A 125 6.98 -17.12 -10.54
N PRO A 126 7.52 -17.35 -11.76
CA PRO A 126 7.75 -16.27 -12.71
C PRO A 126 6.47 -15.47 -13.02
N TYR A 127 6.61 -14.15 -13.07
CA TYR A 127 5.55 -13.20 -13.45
C TYR A 127 6.16 -11.99 -14.17
N LYS A 128 5.32 -11.16 -14.78
CA LYS A 128 5.74 -9.92 -15.42
C LYS A 128 4.96 -8.73 -14.84
N VAL A 129 5.69 -7.75 -14.31
CA VAL A 129 5.13 -6.42 -14.03
C VAL A 129 4.75 -5.78 -15.37
N THR A 130 3.51 -5.32 -15.48
CA THR A 130 2.98 -4.73 -16.72
C THR A 130 2.98 -3.21 -16.70
N LYS A 131 3.07 -2.60 -15.51
CA LYS A 131 3.18 -1.15 -15.35
C LYS A 131 4.16 -0.78 -14.25
N TRP A 132 5.06 0.15 -14.53
CA TRP A 132 5.94 0.72 -13.52
C TRP A 132 5.37 2.05 -13.06
N LEU A 133 5.22 2.21 -11.75
CA LEU A 133 4.66 3.41 -11.15
C LEU A 133 5.77 4.42 -10.85
N SER A 134 5.43 5.69 -11.06
CA SER A 134 6.25 6.83 -10.65
C SER A 134 5.74 7.42 -9.33
N ASP A 135 6.59 8.21 -8.69
CA ASP A 135 6.22 9.00 -7.53
C ASP A 135 5.09 9.99 -7.89
N GLU A 136 4.17 10.22 -6.96
CA GLU A 136 2.97 11.06 -7.11
C GLU A 136 2.02 10.63 -8.25
N GLU A 137 2.21 9.44 -8.83
CA GLU A 137 1.33 8.94 -9.86
C GLU A 137 -0.07 8.60 -9.29
N VAL A 138 -1.11 8.94 -10.04
CA VAL A 138 -2.50 8.67 -9.63
C VAL A 138 -3.06 7.44 -10.34
N ILE A 139 -3.47 6.46 -9.55
CA ILE A 139 -4.24 5.30 -10.00
C ILE A 139 -5.73 5.62 -9.90
N LYS A 140 -6.42 5.60 -11.04
CA LYS A 140 -7.87 5.86 -11.12
C LYS A 140 -8.67 4.56 -11.05
N LEU A 141 -9.49 4.43 -10.01
CA LEU A 141 -10.47 3.35 -9.85
C LEU A 141 -11.85 3.69 -10.42
N GLY A 142 -12.03 4.93 -10.88
CA GLY A 142 -13.26 5.49 -11.41
C GLY A 142 -13.01 6.85 -12.05
N ASP A 143 -14.07 7.54 -12.44
CA ASP A 143 -13.97 8.88 -13.05
C ASP A 143 -14.00 10.01 -12.02
N GLN A 144 -14.44 9.73 -10.80
CA GLN A 144 -14.60 10.71 -9.73
C GLN A 144 -13.30 10.89 -8.95
N ASP A 145 -13.12 12.07 -8.35
CA ASP A 145 -11.96 12.36 -7.48
C ASP A 145 -11.90 11.46 -6.23
N SER A 146 -13.05 10.98 -5.75
CA SER A 146 -13.13 10.04 -4.63
C SER A 146 -12.63 8.62 -4.96
N ASP A 147 -12.38 8.32 -6.24
CA ASP A 147 -11.90 7.03 -6.75
C ASP A 147 -10.45 7.13 -7.26
N GLN A 148 -9.65 7.99 -6.64
CA GLN A 148 -8.24 8.17 -6.98
C GLN A 148 -7.35 7.75 -5.81
N ILE A 149 -6.29 7.02 -6.14
CA ILE A 149 -5.26 6.62 -5.19
C ILE A 149 -3.94 7.20 -5.68
N GLU A 150 -3.27 7.94 -4.81
CA GLU A 150 -1.98 8.55 -5.08
C GLU A 150 -0.86 7.61 -4.62
N VAL A 151 0.13 7.42 -5.48
CA VAL A 151 1.32 6.61 -5.23
C VAL A 151 2.40 7.50 -4.65
N LEU A 152 2.98 7.11 -3.52
CA LEU A 152 4.11 7.78 -2.91
C LEU A 152 5.27 6.79 -2.82
N HIS A 153 6.41 7.14 -3.40
CA HIS A 153 7.63 6.37 -3.24
C HIS A 153 8.17 6.64 -1.83
N THR A 154 8.29 5.57 -1.05
CA THR A 154 8.71 5.63 0.35
C THR A 154 9.88 4.69 0.57
N PRO A 155 11.03 4.93 -0.11
CA PRO A 155 12.20 4.07 0.03
C PRO A 155 12.67 4.06 1.49
N GLY A 156 13.00 2.87 2.00
CA GLY A 156 13.43 2.70 3.39
C GLY A 156 13.58 1.22 3.73
N HIS A 157 12.46 0.51 3.82
CA HIS A 157 12.45 -0.95 3.94
C HIS A 157 13.11 -1.61 2.74
N THR A 158 12.74 -1.16 1.53
CA THR A 158 13.46 -1.44 0.28
C THR A 158 13.53 -0.19 -0.59
N PRO A 159 14.45 -0.11 -1.59
CA PRO A 159 14.52 1.04 -2.51
C PRO A 159 13.25 1.29 -3.35
N ASP A 160 12.45 0.24 -3.58
CA ASP A 160 11.20 0.23 -4.34
C ASP A 160 9.94 0.32 -3.49
N SER A 161 10.07 0.55 -2.18
CA SER A 161 8.91 0.64 -1.29
C SER A 161 7.94 1.75 -1.69
N LEU A 162 6.65 1.41 -1.76
CA LEU A 162 5.53 2.29 -2.08
C LEU A 162 4.57 2.40 -0.89
N THR A 163 4.04 3.60 -0.73
CA THR A 163 2.88 3.90 0.11
C THR A 163 1.76 4.42 -0.78
N LEU A 164 0.53 3.97 -0.54
CA LEU A 164 -0.65 4.47 -1.26
C LEU A 164 -1.48 5.39 -0.36
N TRP A 165 -1.80 6.57 -0.84
CA TRP A 165 -2.72 7.51 -0.20
C TRP A 165 -4.11 7.43 -0.83
N TYR A 166 -5.11 7.10 -0.03
CA TYR A 166 -6.51 7.09 -0.44
C TYR A 166 -7.30 8.18 0.29
N ALA A 167 -7.34 9.36 -0.32
CA ALA A 167 -7.85 10.59 0.28
C ALA A 167 -9.32 10.49 0.71
N SER A 168 -10.18 9.84 -0.08
CA SER A 168 -11.62 9.72 0.23
C SER A 168 -11.90 8.87 1.47
N ALA A 169 -10.92 8.07 1.91
CA ALA A 169 -10.98 7.31 3.15
C ALA A 169 -10.02 7.83 4.24
N GLY A 170 -9.29 8.92 3.97
CA GLY A 170 -8.29 9.45 4.89
C GLY A 170 -7.22 8.43 5.29
N ARG A 171 -6.83 7.52 4.38
CA ARG A 171 -6.06 6.31 4.74
C ARG A 171 -4.79 6.16 3.92
N PHE A 172 -3.71 5.81 4.62
CA PHE A 172 -2.46 5.33 4.02
C PHE A 172 -2.35 3.81 4.10
N PHE A 173 -1.79 3.21 3.04
CA PHE A 173 -1.36 1.82 3.00
C PHE A 173 0.15 1.80 2.80
N VAL A 174 0.90 1.42 3.83
CA VAL A 174 2.34 1.70 3.95
C VAL A 174 3.25 0.50 3.66
N GLY A 175 2.68 -0.65 3.32
CA GLY A 175 3.45 -1.88 3.05
C GLY A 175 4.38 -2.26 4.20
N GLY A 176 5.61 -2.65 3.85
CA GLY A 176 6.67 -3.03 4.80
C GLY A 176 7.34 -1.87 5.54
N LEU A 177 6.93 -0.61 5.32
CA LEU A 177 7.55 0.53 5.99
C LEU A 177 7.38 0.49 7.51
N LEU A 178 6.30 -0.13 8.01
CA LEU A 178 6.02 -0.27 9.43
C LEU A 178 5.52 -1.67 9.76
N HIS A 179 6.11 -2.26 10.80
CA HIS A 179 5.68 -3.54 11.33
C HIS A 179 4.78 -3.33 12.54
N ARG A 180 3.61 -3.99 12.52
CA ARG A 180 2.56 -3.86 13.54
C ARG A 180 3.00 -4.27 14.95
N TYR A 181 4.03 -5.10 15.07
CA TYR A 181 4.41 -5.76 16.33
C TYR A 181 5.92 -5.74 16.60
N SER A 182 6.63 -4.79 16.00
CA SER A 182 8.08 -4.66 16.19
C SER A 182 8.43 -3.24 16.56
N ASP A 183 9.33 -3.11 17.52
CA ASP A 183 9.86 -1.80 17.91
C ASP A 183 10.58 -1.17 16.73
N VAL A 184 10.44 0.16 16.58
CA VAL A 184 11.24 0.91 15.61
C VAL A 184 12.64 1.07 16.20
N LEU A 185 13.54 0.18 15.82
CA LEU A 185 14.90 0.14 16.33
C LEU A 185 15.85 1.00 15.49
N LEU A 186 16.25 2.14 16.02
CA LEU A 186 17.30 3.00 15.45
C LEU A 186 18.68 2.46 15.88
N THR A 187 19.28 1.56 15.10
CA THR A 187 20.54 0.88 15.47
C THR A 187 21.81 1.68 15.15
N PHE A 188 22.91 1.25 15.78
CA PHE A 188 24.23 1.87 15.86
C PHE A 188 25.03 1.91 14.54
N VAL A 189 24.48 2.43 13.45
CA VAL A 189 25.27 3.16 12.44
C VAL A 189 24.45 4.31 11.83
N LEU A 190 23.45 4.84 12.54
CA LEU A 190 22.94 6.17 12.24
C LEU A 190 23.96 7.17 12.76
N ARG A 191 24.88 7.64 11.89
CA ARG A 191 25.77 8.76 12.24
C ARG A 191 24.98 10.05 12.53
N TYR A 192 23.74 10.12 12.04
CA TYR A 192 22.79 11.20 12.30
C TYR A 192 21.37 10.62 12.36
N SER A 193 20.62 10.92 13.43
CA SER A 193 19.18 10.65 13.58
C SER A 193 18.38 11.92 13.26
N SER A 194 18.71 12.58 12.15
CA SER A 194 18.12 13.86 11.76
C SER A 194 17.62 13.81 10.31
N VAL A 195 16.42 14.30 10.09
CA VAL A 195 15.93 14.65 8.76
C VAL A 195 16.53 16.01 8.39
N VAL A 196 17.31 16.07 7.32
CA VAL A 196 17.73 17.33 6.69
C VAL A 196 16.82 17.58 5.50
N SER A 197 16.15 18.73 5.52
CA SER A 197 15.46 19.28 4.35
C SER A 197 16.51 20.04 3.54
N ASP A 198 16.87 19.54 2.35
CA ASP A 198 17.75 20.27 1.43
C ASP A 198 16.90 21.25 0.59
N VAL A 199 17.25 22.53 0.61
CA VAL A 199 16.31 23.64 0.35
C VAL A 199 16.60 24.34 -0.98
N ASP A 200 16.56 23.60 -2.09
CA ASP A 200 16.79 24.20 -3.42
C ASP A 200 15.50 24.42 -4.25
N SER A 201 14.32 24.49 -3.61
CA SER A 201 13.11 24.94 -4.33
C SER A 201 12.13 25.72 -3.44
N PRO A 202 11.53 26.81 -3.95
CA PRO A 202 10.63 27.71 -3.20
C PRO A 202 9.25 27.11 -2.87
N CYS A 203 9.10 25.79 -2.93
CA CYS A 203 7.86 25.05 -2.71
C CYS A 203 8.10 23.94 -1.67
N LEU A 204 8.02 24.27 -0.37
CA LEU A 204 8.03 23.28 0.69
C LEU A 204 6.59 22.81 1.00
N PRO A 205 6.33 21.50 1.16
CA PRO A 205 5.26 21.05 2.04
C PRO A 205 5.71 21.30 3.49
N ASN A 206 4.82 21.84 4.32
CA ASN A 206 5.10 22.12 5.73
C ASN A 206 5.59 20.85 6.45
N VAL A 207 6.88 20.81 6.77
CA VAL A 207 7.55 19.73 7.55
C VAL A 207 6.78 19.39 8.84
N ARG A 208 6.03 20.34 9.40
CA ARG A 208 5.17 20.14 10.57
C ARG A 208 4.10 19.06 10.37
N GLU A 209 3.52 18.96 9.18
CA GLU A 209 2.48 17.96 8.87
C GLU A 209 3.09 16.60 8.56
N PHE A 210 4.26 16.54 7.92
CA PHE A 210 4.97 15.28 7.68
C PHE A 210 5.53 14.68 8.98
N GLN A 211 6.01 15.53 9.88
CA GLN A 211 6.47 15.11 11.21
C GLN A 211 5.30 14.67 12.10
N ARG A 212 4.13 15.33 12.01
CA ARG A 212 2.89 14.87 12.65
C ARG A 212 2.41 13.57 12.06
N PHE A 213 2.45 13.39 10.74
CA PHE A 213 2.13 12.16 10.07
C PHE A 213 3.02 11.01 10.54
N LEU A 214 4.35 11.21 10.50
CA LEU A 214 5.35 10.25 10.98
C LEU A 214 5.16 9.94 12.48
N ILE A 215 4.92 10.95 13.32
CA ILE A 215 4.70 10.75 14.76
C ILE A 215 3.35 10.08 15.05
N SER A 216 2.28 10.39 14.31
CA SER A 216 0.94 9.77 14.50
C SER A 216 0.96 8.31 14.09
N ILE A 217 1.74 8.02 13.06
CA ILE A 217 2.07 6.66 12.63
C ILE A 217 2.87 5.91 13.71
N LEU A 218 3.91 6.53 14.27
CA LEU A 218 4.76 5.92 15.30
C LEU A 218 4.06 5.78 16.66
N ALA A 219 3.15 6.69 16.99
CA ALA A 219 2.48 6.72 18.28
C ALA A 219 1.27 5.78 18.37
N GLY A 220 0.74 5.30 17.23
CA GLY A 220 -0.61 4.73 17.16
C GLY A 220 -1.64 5.82 17.47
N THR A 221 -2.64 6.00 16.61
CA THR A 221 -3.64 7.07 16.74
C THR A 221 -4.24 7.12 18.15
N LEU A 222 -3.99 8.23 18.87
CA LEU A 222 -4.76 8.64 20.03
C LEU A 222 -6.20 8.92 19.56
N SER A 223 -7.18 8.31 20.22
CA SER A 223 -8.59 8.61 20.03
C SER A 223 -8.90 10.06 20.45
N ASP A 224 -9.93 10.65 19.84
CA ASP A 224 -10.42 12.03 20.07
C ASP A 224 -10.87 12.35 21.52
N ASP A 225 -10.70 11.42 22.47
CA ASP A 225 -11.05 11.65 23.88
C ASP A 225 -9.98 12.44 24.65
N ALA A 226 -8.84 12.77 24.03
CA ALA A 226 -7.80 13.60 24.64
C ALA A 226 -8.08 15.09 24.45
N VAL A 227 -8.92 15.66 25.32
CA VAL A 227 -9.10 17.11 25.48
C VAL A 227 -7.75 17.77 25.81
N CYS A 228 -7.24 18.62 24.91
CA CYS A 228 -6.10 19.49 25.18
C CYS A 228 -6.53 20.95 25.21
N TYR A 229 -6.37 21.59 26.37
CA TYR A 229 -6.68 23.00 26.62
C TYR A 229 -5.57 23.96 26.15
N HIS A 230 -6.01 25.11 25.60
CA HIS A 230 -5.36 26.43 25.50
C HIS A 230 -4.23 26.62 24.46
N ASN A 231 -4.06 27.77 23.79
CA ASN A 231 -4.48 29.14 24.09
C ASN A 231 -4.60 29.99 22.79
N ARG A 232 -5.48 31.00 22.77
CA ARG A 232 -5.64 31.97 21.66
C ARG A 232 -4.53 33.02 21.68
N GLY A 233 -3.98 33.34 20.50
CA GLY A 233 -3.05 34.46 20.31
C GLY A 233 -3.00 34.96 18.86
N ASN A 234 -3.67 36.10 18.63
CA ASN A 234 -3.62 37.09 17.54
C ASN A 234 -2.90 36.81 16.20
N GLY A 235 -3.71 36.80 15.13
CA GLY A 235 -3.70 37.82 14.05
C GLY A 235 -2.45 37.98 13.17
N ASN A 236 -2.51 37.43 11.94
CA ASN A 236 -2.41 38.21 10.69
C ASN A 236 -2.60 37.29 9.47
N SER A 237 -3.52 37.68 8.59
CA SER A 237 -3.85 37.01 7.33
C SER A 237 -2.98 37.53 6.18
N ILE A 238 -2.24 36.67 5.49
CA ILE A 238 -1.83 36.88 4.08
C ILE A 238 -1.93 35.56 3.31
N PHE A 239 -2.47 35.69 2.10
CA PHE A 239 -2.93 34.73 1.10
C PHE A 239 -1.98 33.60 0.70
N GLY A 240 -2.55 32.44 0.37
CA GLY A 240 -1.95 31.51 -0.61
C GLY A 240 -2.03 29.99 -0.37
N PHE A 241 -2.96 29.45 0.42
CA PHE A 241 -3.02 28.00 0.70
C PHE A 241 -4.14 27.28 -0.08
N ASN A 242 -3.79 26.57 -1.16
CA ASN A 242 -4.68 25.65 -1.88
C ASN A 242 -4.45 24.15 -1.53
N PHE A 243 -3.52 23.84 -0.62
CA PHE A 243 -3.26 22.49 -0.12
C PHE A 243 -4.08 22.17 1.14
N LEU A 244 -4.33 23.19 1.99
CA LEU A 244 -5.11 23.05 3.24
C LEU A 244 -6.64 23.01 3.02
N SER A 245 -7.15 23.36 1.84
CA SER A 245 -8.59 23.24 1.54
C SER A 245 -9.03 21.79 1.34
N LYS A 246 -8.09 20.86 1.12
CA LYS A 246 -8.37 19.44 0.86
C LYS A 246 -8.28 18.52 2.09
N LEU A 247 -7.82 19.03 3.23
CA LEU A 247 -7.63 18.29 4.49
C LEU A 247 -8.68 18.61 5.57
N LYS A 248 -9.86 19.12 5.19
CA LYS A 248 -11.01 19.14 6.10
C LYS A 248 -11.57 17.72 6.21
N ILE A 249 -11.04 16.97 7.18
CA ILE A 249 -11.74 15.88 7.86
C ILE A 249 -12.62 16.51 8.94
#